data_AF-A0A928QEF4-F1
#
_entry.id   AF-A0A928QEF4-F1
#
_cell.length_a   1.000
_cell.length_b   1.000
_cell.length_c   1.000
_cell.angle_alpha   90.00
_cell.angle_beta   90.00
_cell.angle_gamma   90.00
#
_symmetry.space_group_name_H-M   'P 1'
#
loop_
_entity.id
_entity.type
_entity.pdbx_description
1 polymer ?
#
loop_
_entity_poly.entity_id
_entity_poly.type
_entity_poly.pdbx_seq_one_letter_code
_entity_poly.pdbx_strand_id
1 'polypeptide(L)'
;MEFIMELIFELVIAGTFNGATDKKVPMPIRIISAIVLLLIFGGLIALLAFLGITLIMDGNAVRGSIVLLASGFIMLLFIYAFKKEYIKKRR
;
A
#
# COMPACT_ATOMS: atom_id res chain seq x y z
N MET A 1 -14.85 -18.50 10.42
CA MET A 1 -14.83 -17.62 9.22
C MET A 1 -13.64 -16.66 9.25
N GLU A 2 -13.30 -16.05 10.38
CA GLU A 2 -12.08 -15.23 10.53
C GLU A 2 -10.80 -15.95 10.09
N PHE A 3 -10.56 -17.17 10.59
CA PHE A 3 -9.34 -17.93 10.26
C PHE A 3 -9.14 -18.19 8.76
N ILE A 4 -10.23 -18.51 8.04
CA ILE A 4 -10.17 -18.76 6.59
C ILE A 4 -9.88 -17.46 5.84
N MET A 5 -10.49 -16.34 6.26
CA MET A 5 -10.26 -15.03 5.64
C MET A 5 -8.83 -14.52 5.88
N GLU A 6 -8.31 -14.69 7.10
CA GLU A 6 -6.93 -14.35 7.46
C GLU A 6 -5.94 -15.15 6.63
N LEU A 7 -6.13 -16.47 6.51
CA LEU A 7 -5.26 -17.34 5.73
C LEU A 7 -5.28 -16.98 4.24
N ILE A 8 -6.45 -16.64 3.68
CA ILE A 8 -6.56 -16.14 2.30
C ILE A 8 -5.83 -14.81 2.15
N PHE A 9 -5.99 -13.88 3.09
CA PHE A 9 -5.33 -12.58 3.05
C PHE A 9 -3.81 -12.72 3.10
N GLU A 10 -3.30 -13.58 3.99
CA GLU A 10 -1.88 -13.87 4.10
C GLU A 10 -1.34 -14.47 2.80
N LEU A 11 -2.04 -15.45 2.21
CA LEU A 11 -1.67 -16.06 0.93
C LEU A 11 -1.67 -15.06 -0.21
N VAL A 12 -2.68 -14.20 -0.28
CA VAL A 12 -2.77 -13.14 -1.29
C VAL A 12 -1.61 -12.18 -1.10
N ILE A 13 -1.42 -11.60 0.09
CA ILE A 13 -0.36 -10.62 0.36
C ILE A 13 1.02 -11.22 0.07
N ALA A 14 1.32 -12.39 0.62
CA ALA A 14 2.60 -13.07 0.41
C ALA A 14 2.82 -13.40 -1.07
N GLY A 15 1.79 -13.93 -1.75
CA GLY A 15 1.81 -14.24 -3.16
C GLY A 15 2.01 -13.01 -4.04
N THR A 16 1.34 -11.88 -3.72
CA THR A 16 1.49 -10.63 -4.47
C THR A 16 2.88 -10.01 -4.26
N PHE A 17 3.38 -10.03 -3.03
CA PHE A 17 4.68 -9.46 -2.70
C PHE A 17 5.83 -10.21 -3.39
N ASN A 18 5.78 -11.55 -3.34
CA ASN A 18 6.73 -12.40 -4.05
C ASN A 18 6.58 -12.28 -5.57
N GLY A 19 5.33 -12.28 -6.06
CA GLY A 19 5.01 -12.14 -7.47
C GLY A 19 5.48 -10.83 -8.09
N ALA A 20 5.43 -9.71 -7.36
CA ALA A 20 5.90 -8.41 -7.87
C ALA A 20 7.43 -8.30 -7.87
N THR A 21 8.07 -8.87 -6.85
CA THR A 21 9.49 -8.61 -6.56
C THR A 21 10.41 -9.67 -7.17
N ASP A 22 10.02 -10.94 -7.30
CA ASP A 22 10.91 -12.00 -7.80
C ASP A 22 11.19 -11.85 -9.30
N LYS A 23 12.47 -11.97 -9.68
CA LYS A 23 12.93 -11.93 -11.09
C LYS A 23 12.61 -13.22 -11.85
N LYS A 24 12.36 -14.32 -11.14
CA LYS A 24 11.99 -15.62 -11.73
C LYS A 24 10.55 -15.64 -12.25
N VAL A 25 9.74 -14.67 -11.84
CA VAL A 25 8.33 -14.55 -12.24
C VAL A 25 8.25 -13.81 -13.59
N PRO A 26 7.50 -14.34 -14.58
CA PRO A 26 7.30 -13.68 -15.87
C PRO A 26 6.82 -12.24 -15.71
N MET A 27 7.34 -11.34 -16.57
CA MET A 27 7.04 -9.90 -16.51
C MET A 27 5.53 -9.56 -16.45
N PRO A 28 4.62 -10.26 -17.17
CA PRO A 28 3.18 -9.99 -17.06
C PRO A 28 2.63 -10.23 -15.65
N ILE A 29 3.05 -11.32 -14.99
CA ILE A 29 2.60 -11.67 -13.64
C ILE A 29 3.15 -10.64 -12.64
N ARG A 30 4.39 -10.19 -12.81
CA ARG A 30 4.97 -9.12 -11.98
C ARG A 30 4.17 -7.82 -12.07
N ILE A 31 3.73 -7.44 -13.26
CA ILE A 31 2.92 -6.22 -13.48
C ILE A 31 1.56 -6.38 -12.78
N ILE A 32 0.88 -7.51 -12.97
CA ILE A 32 -0.41 -7.79 -12.31
C ILE A 32 -0.24 -7.72 -10.78
N SER A 33 0.77 -8.38 -10.23
CA SER A 33 1.05 -8.34 -8.80
C SER A 33 1.37 -6.93 -8.30
N ALA A 34 2.13 -6.14 -9.07
CA ALA A 34 2.41 -4.74 -8.72
C ALA A 34 1.15 -3.88 -8.73
N ILE A 35 0.24 -4.07 -9.70
CA ILE A 35 -1.05 -3.36 -9.76
C ILE A 35 -1.91 -3.72 -8.55
N VAL A 36 -2.00 -5.00 -8.18
CA VAL A 36 -2.76 -5.44 -7.01
C VAL A 36 -2.19 -4.84 -5.72
N LEU A 37 -0.86 -4.83 -5.54
CA LEU A 37 -0.22 -4.17 -4.41
C LEU A 37 -0.52 -2.67 -4.38
N LEU A 38 -0.47 -2.00 -5.53
CA LEU A 38 -0.74 -0.57 -5.64
C LEU A 38 -2.21 -0.26 -5.32
N LEU A 39 -3.16 -1.11 -5.75
CA LEU A 39 -4.57 -0.98 -5.37
C LEU A 39 -4.79 -1.14 -3.88
N ILE A 40 -4.16 -2.14 -3.24
CA ILE A 40 -4.33 -2.39 -1.80
C ILE A 40 -3.70 -1.25 -0.99
N PHE A 41 -2.41 -0.98 -1.18
CA PHE A 41 -1.70 0.03 -0.38
C PHE A 41 -2.07 1.46 -0.77
N GLY A 42 -2.20 1.74 -2.07
CA GLY A 42 -2.65 3.04 -2.56
C GLY A 42 -4.10 3.33 -2.16
N GLY A 43 -4.98 2.32 -2.20
CA GLY A 43 -6.35 2.43 -1.72
C GLY A 43 -6.42 2.75 -0.22
N LEU A 44 -5.62 2.06 0.61
CA LEU A 44 -5.53 2.36 2.05
C LEU A 44 -5.04 3.79 2.31
N ILE A 45 -4.01 4.25 1.61
CA ILE A 45 -3.50 5.63 1.73
C ILE A 45 -4.57 6.64 1.30
N ALA A 46 -5.27 6.38 0.20
CA ALA A 46 -6.34 7.24 -0.30
C ALA A 46 -7.52 7.31 0.69
N LEU A 47 -7.90 6.19 1.32
CA LEU A 47 -8.92 6.15 2.36
C LEU A 47 -8.51 6.96 3.59
N LEU A 48 -7.26 6.85 4.04
CA LEU A 48 -6.75 7.65 5.16
C LEU A 48 -6.74 9.14 4.83
N ALA A 49 -6.33 9.50 3.62
CA ALA A 49 -6.37 10.89 3.16
C ALA A 49 -7.80 11.42 3.09
N PHE A 50 -8.74 10.63 2.55
CA PHE A 50 -10.16 10.98 2.50
C PHE A 50 -10.73 11.20 3.90
N LEU A 51 -10.42 10.32 4.85
CA LEU A 51 -10.86 10.43 6.24
C LEU A 51 -10.29 11.67 6.93
N GLY A 52 -9.04 12.03 6.63
CA GLY A 52 -8.44 13.28 7.09
C GLY A 52 -9.18 14.50 6.55
N ILE A 53 -9.54 14.50 5.25
CA ILE A 53 -10.28 15.60 4.62
C ILE A 53 -11.69 15.73 5.20
N THR A 54 -12.44 14.64 5.34
CA THR A 54 -13.80 14.69 5.90
C THR A 54 -13.80 15.21 7.33
N LEU A 55 -12.83 14.81 8.16
CA LEU A 55 -12.68 15.34 9.52
C LEU A 55 -12.41 16.85 9.57
N ILE A 56 -11.67 17.39 8.59
CA ILE A 56 -11.47 18.85 8.48
C ILE A 56 -12.79 19.53 8.11
N MET A 57 -13.54 18.96 7.17
CA MET A 57 -14.84 19.49 6.74
C MET A 57 -15.88 19.47 7.86
N ASP A 58 -15.83 18.49 8.75
CA ASP A 58 -16.71 18.36 9.93
C ASP A 58 -16.34 19.32 11.08
N GLY A 59 -15.40 20.25 10.86
CA GLY A 59 -14.96 21.24 11.86
C GLY A 59 -13.87 20.74 12.81
N ASN A 60 -13.46 19.46 12.71
CA ASN A 60 -12.39 18.88 13.52
C ASN A 60 -11.01 19.04 12.85
N ALA A 61 -10.66 20.29 12.53
CA ALA A 61 -9.47 20.63 11.75
C ALA A 61 -8.15 20.07 12.33
N VAL A 62 -8.01 20.02 13.66
CA VAL A 62 -6.81 19.49 14.33
C VAL A 62 -6.66 17.99 14.08
N ARG A 63 -7.73 17.21 14.27
CA ARG A 63 -7.70 15.75 14.08
C ARG A 63 -7.51 15.40 12.61
N GLY A 64 -8.21 16.09 11.71
CA GLY A 64 -8.07 15.87 10.28
C GLY A 64 -6.68 16.20 9.74
N SER A 65 -6.07 17.29 10.24
CA SER A 65 -4.67 17.66 9.89
C SER A 65 -3.66 16.60 10.32
N ILE A 66 -3.82 16.04 11.53
CA ILE A 66 -2.94 14.97 12.03
C ILE A 66 -3.06 13.72 11.15
N VAL A 67 -4.28 13.34 10.79
CA VAL A 67 -4.53 12.17 9.92
C VAL A 67 -3.94 12.38 8.53
N LEU A 68 -4.05 13.58 7.96
CA LEU A 68 -3.45 13.92 6.65
C LEU A 68 -1.92 13.94 6.69
N LEU A 69 -1.32 14.46 7.76
CA LEU A 69 0.13 14.41 7.92
C LEU A 69 0.62 12.96 8.06
N ALA A 70 -0.10 12.14 8.82
CA ALA A 70 0.20 10.72 8.95
C ALA A 70 0.09 9.98 7.61
N SER A 71 -0.97 10.22 6.83
CA SER A 71 -1.14 9.59 5.52
C SER A 71 -0.05 10.02 4.53
N GLY A 72 0.33 11.30 4.53
CA GLY A 72 1.44 11.82 3.74
C GLY A 72 2.78 11.19 4.12
N PHE A 73 3.05 11.03 5.42
CA PHE A 73 4.26 10.38 5.91
C PHE A 73 4.33 8.88 5.51
N ILE A 74 3.22 8.15 5.64
CA ILE A 74 3.12 6.75 5.21
C ILE A 74 3.36 6.65 3.69
N MET A 75 2.82 7.57 2.90
CA MET A 75 3.04 7.61 1.46
C MET A 75 4.52 7.81 1.11
N LEU A 76 5.22 8.72 1.81
CA LEU A 76 6.67 8.92 1.62
C LEU A 76 7.47 7.66 1.97
N LEU A 77 7.14 6.98 3.06
CA LEU A 77 7.78 5.72 3.44
C LEU A 77 7.53 4.62 2.40
N PHE A 78 6.31 4.54 1.86
CA PHE A 78 5.96 3.58 0.82
C PHE A 78 6.78 3.84 -0.45
N ILE A 79 6.89 5.09 -0.90
CA ILE A 79 7.71 5.46 -2.06
C ILE A 79 9.19 5.15 -1.80
N TYR A 80 9.70 5.45 -0.61
CA TYR A 80 11.08 5.15 -0.24
C TYR A 80 11.37 3.65 -0.25
N ALA A 81 10.48 2.84 0.33
CA ALA A 81 10.59 1.38 0.33
C ALA A 81 10.56 0.83 -1.10
N PHE A 82 9.62 1.29 -1.93
CA PHE A 82 9.50 0.86 -3.31
C PHE A 82 10.74 1.22 -4.14
N LYS A 83 11.25 2.44 -3.97
CA LYS A 83 12.48 2.91 -4.64
C LYS A 83 13.69 2.10 -4.21
N LYS A 84 13.84 1.82 -2.91
CA LYS A 84 14.93 0.99 -2.36
C LYS A 84 14.90 -0.42 -2.94
N GLU A 85 13.72 -1.03 -3.02
CA GLU A 85 13.53 -2.40 -3.55
C GLU A 85 13.85 -2.48 -5.05
N TYR A 86 13.41 -1.48 -5.84
CA TYR A 86 13.71 -1.40 -7.28
C TYR A 86 15.19 -1.14 -7.57
N ILE A 87 15.84 -0.24 -6.81
CA ILE A 87 17.25 0.09 -7.03
C ILE A 87 18.17 -1.08 -6.64
N LYS A 88 17.87 -1.77 -5.53
CA LYS A 88 18.70 -2.90 -5.05
C LYS A 88 18.71 -4.09 -6.03
N LYS A 89 17.66 -4.24 -6.84
CA LYS A 89 17.57 -5.30 -7.88
C LYS A 89 18.17 -4.92 -9.23
N ARG A 90 18.62 -3.68 -9.44
CA ARG A 90 19.25 -3.22 -10.70
C ARG A 90 20.79 -3.30 -10.69
N ARG A 91 21.40 -3.54 -9.53
CA ARG A 91 22.78 -4.05 -9.40
C ARG A 91 22.76 -5.56 -9.28
#